data_AF-A0A970Q9I8-F1
#
_entry.id   AF-A0A970Q9I8-F1
#
_cell.length_a   1.000
_cell.length_b   1.000
_cell.length_c   1.000
_cell.angle_alpha   90.00
_cell.angle_beta   90.00
_cell.angle_gamma   90.00
#
_symmetry.space_group_name_H-M   'P 1'
#
loop_
_entity.id
_entity.type
_entity.pdbx_description
1 polymer ?
#
loop_
_entity_poly.entity_id
_entity_poly.type
_entity_poly.pdbx_seq_one_letter_code
_entity_poly.pdbx_strand_id
1 'polypeptide(L)'
;MYDYKFMILIAYLGIVIAVGQSAALEDESIPISSLESLQQIGRDPDYPLSGIYRITSDIDASESKTWNNGQGFMPIGEDTRPFTGSLDGMGHRISGLTIRAANGSSTSIFRVLSKGAEVKKLIVNDASDE
;
A
#
# COMPACT_ATOMS: atom_id res chain seq x y z
N MET A 1 -12.36 -20.78 14.22
CA MET A 1 -12.14 -19.56 13.43
C MET A 1 -10.69 -19.20 13.67
N TYR A 2 -9.80 -19.57 12.75
CA TYR A 2 -8.37 -19.33 12.93
C TYR A 2 -8.10 -17.85 12.70
N ASP A 3 -7.37 -17.24 13.62
CA ASP A 3 -7.01 -15.83 13.57
C ASP A 3 -5.86 -15.66 12.57
N TYR A 4 -6.18 -15.17 11.37
CA TYR A 4 -5.20 -14.96 10.29
C TYR A 4 -4.12 -13.95 10.69
N LYS A 5 -4.39 -13.14 11.73
CA LYS A 5 -3.45 -12.20 12.39
C LYS A 5 -2.27 -12.93 13.04
N PHE A 6 -2.51 -14.09 13.63
CA PHE A 6 -1.45 -14.93 14.18
C PHE A 6 -0.70 -15.71 13.09
N MET A 7 -1.39 -16.08 12.01
CA MET A 7 -0.84 -16.91 10.94
C MET A 7 0.13 -16.16 10.01
N ILE A 8 -0.08 -14.85 9.79
CA ILE A 8 0.86 -14.00 9.04
C ILE A 8 2.12 -13.69 9.86
N LEU A 9 1.98 -13.43 11.16
CA LEU A 9 3.10 -13.08 12.04
C LEU A 9 4.08 -14.26 12.27
N ILE A 10 3.58 -15.50 12.39
CA ILE A 10 4.42 -16.70 12.53
C ILE A 10 5.07 -17.17 11.23
N ALA A 11 4.50 -16.85 10.06
CA ALA A 11 5.14 -17.13 8.78
C ALA A 11 6.38 -16.24 8.53
N TYR A 12 6.36 -14.99 9.01
CA TYR A 12 7.49 -14.06 8.90
C TYR A 12 8.53 -14.19 10.04
N LEU A 13 8.14 -14.65 11.23
CA LEU A 13 9.08 -14.76 12.37
C LEU A 13 9.77 -16.14 12.47
N GLY A 14 9.34 -17.14 11.70
CA GLY A 14 9.67 -18.56 11.91
C GLY A 14 10.53 -19.26 10.85
N ILE A 15 11.00 -18.58 9.81
CA ILE A 15 11.89 -19.17 8.78
C ILE A 15 13.26 -18.51 8.82
N VAL A 16 13.99 -18.66 9.93
CA VAL A 16 15.46 -18.59 9.89
C VAL A 16 16.02 -19.79 10.65
N ILE A 17 15.81 -20.99 10.10
CA ILE A 17 16.70 -22.12 10.41
C ILE A 17 17.83 -22.01 9.40
N ALA A 18 19.00 -21.61 9.89
CA ALA A 18 20.23 -21.49 9.12
C ALA A 18 20.53 -22.79 8.35
N VAL A 19 20.37 -22.75 7.04
CA VAL A 19 21.07 -23.64 6.11
C VAL A 19 21.85 -22.73 5.18
N GLY A 20 23.17 -22.81 5.27
CA GLY A 20 24.08 -21.94 4.57
C GLY A 20 23.86 -21.97 3.05
N GLN A 21 23.33 -20.89 2.51
CA GLN A 21 23.52 -20.51 1.12
C GLN A 21 23.38 -19.00 1.01
N SER A 22 24.51 -18.36 0.70
CA SER A 22 24.75 -16.96 0.34
C SER A 22 23.53 -16.10 -0.04
N ALA A 23 23.24 -15.11 0.83
CA ALA A 23 22.69 -13.78 0.53
C ALA A 23 21.59 -13.70 -0.56
N ALA A 24 20.41 -14.23 -0.29
CA ALA A 24 19.20 -13.61 -0.78
C ALA A 24 18.72 -12.68 0.34
N LEU A 25 18.79 -11.37 0.12
CA LEU A 25 18.16 -10.39 1.00
C LEU A 25 16.70 -10.83 1.15
N GLU A 26 16.31 -11.25 2.36
CA GLU A 26 14.90 -11.41 2.66
C GLU A 26 14.24 -10.10 2.28
N ASP A 27 13.24 -10.18 1.40
CA ASP A 27 12.58 -8.99 0.90
C ASP A 27 11.88 -8.33 2.10
N GLU A 28 12.56 -7.40 2.77
CA GLU A 28 12.05 -6.62 3.92
C GLU A 28 10.84 -5.75 3.52
N SER A 29 10.39 -5.84 2.26
CA SER A 29 9.22 -5.15 1.79
C SER A 29 7.92 -5.89 2.13
N ILE A 30 6.91 -5.09 2.42
CA ILE A 30 5.53 -5.52 2.63
C ILE A 30 4.87 -5.62 1.25
N PRO A 31 4.43 -6.82 0.82
CA PRO A 31 3.79 -6.99 -0.47
C PRO A 31 2.37 -6.40 -0.45
N ILE A 32 2.04 -5.66 -1.52
CA ILE A 32 0.72 -5.07 -1.73
C ILE A 32 0.16 -5.63 -3.04
N SER A 33 -0.88 -6.44 -2.93
CA SER A 33 -1.48 -7.15 -4.07
C SER A 33 -2.96 -6.80 -4.27
N SER A 34 -3.54 -6.00 -3.38
CA SER A 34 -4.97 -5.67 -3.42
C SER A 34 -5.24 -4.23 -2.99
N LEU A 35 -6.42 -3.73 -3.33
CA LEU A 35 -6.86 -2.40 -2.92
C LEU A 35 -6.97 -2.29 -1.39
N GLU A 36 -7.36 -3.37 -0.71
CA GLU A 36 -7.52 -3.41 0.75
C GLU A 36 -6.16 -3.27 1.44
N SER A 37 -5.18 -4.09 1.04
CA SER A 37 -3.81 -4.03 1.58
C SER A 37 -3.18 -2.66 1.32
N LEU A 38 -3.44 -2.06 0.16
CA LEU A 38 -3.01 -0.71 -0.17
C LEU A 38 -3.62 0.37 0.76
N GLN A 39 -4.90 0.24 1.14
CA GLN A 39 -5.53 1.19 2.06
C GLN A 39 -5.05 1.05 3.51
N GLN A 40 -4.52 -0.13 3.90
CA GLN A 40 -3.99 -0.35 5.24
C GLN A 40 -2.76 0.51 5.55
N ILE A 41 -2.04 1.01 4.54
CA ILE A 41 -0.84 1.83 4.74
C ILE A 41 -1.15 3.06 5.59
N GLY A 42 -0.60 3.07 6.80
CA GLY A 42 -0.75 4.09 7.85
C GLY A 42 -1.99 3.95 8.74
N ARG A 43 -2.84 2.96 8.47
CA ARG A 43 -4.09 2.67 9.20
C ARG A 43 -4.02 1.41 10.05
N ASP A 44 -3.20 0.45 9.64
CA ASP A 44 -2.91 -0.76 10.41
C ASP A 44 -1.44 -0.75 10.89
N PRO A 45 -1.15 -1.15 12.15
CA PRO A 45 0.21 -1.27 12.67
C PRO A 45 1.15 -2.14 11.82
N ASP A 46 0.62 -3.14 11.11
CA ASP A 46 1.38 -4.04 10.23
C ASP A 46 1.75 -3.36 8.90
N TYR A 47 1.18 -2.18 8.62
CA TYR A 47 1.42 -1.37 7.42
C TYR A 47 1.82 0.07 7.82
N PRO A 48 2.98 0.27 8.46
CA PRO A 48 3.40 1.58 8.96
C PRO A 48 3.71 2.59 7.83
N LEU A 49 3.48 3.89 8.06
CA LEU A 49 3.79 4.95 7.06
C LEU A 49 5.28 5.04 6.66
N SER A 50 6.16 4.41 7.45
CA SER A 50 7.61 4.32 7.20
C SER A 50 8.03 3.00 6.54
N GLY A 51 7.08 2.12 6.22
CA GLY A 51 7.35 0.80 5.65
C GLY A 51 7.95 0.85 4.25
N ILE A 52 8.58 -0.26 3.86
CA ILE A 52 9.04 -0.50 2.49
C ILE A 52 7.97 -1.36 1.83
N TYR A 53 7.44 -0.95 0.70
CA TYR A 53 6.30 -1.60 0.05
C TYR A 53 6.64 -1.96 -1.39
N ARG A 54 6.09 -3.08 -1.85
CA ARG A 54 6.14 -3.48 -3.26
C ARG A 54 4.77 -3.88 -3.75
N ILE A 55 4.35 -3.31 -4.88
CA ILE A 55 3.18 -3.82 -5.59
C ILE A 55 3.59 -5.13 -6.27
N THR A 56 2.89 -6.22 -5.99
CA THR A 56 3.24 -7.56 -6.52
C THR A 56 2.29 -8.08 -7.59
N SER A 57 1.23 -7.34 -7.88
CA SER A 57 0.24 -7.64 -8.91
C SER A 57 -0.49 -6.36 -9.33
N ASP A 58 -1.09 -6.37 -10.52
CA ASP A 58 -2.01 -5.29 -10.90
C ASP A 58 -3.20 -5.26 -9.93
N ILE A 59 -3.63 -4.05 -9.57
CA ILE A 59 -4.72 -3.81 -8.62
C ILE A 59 -5.87 -3.15 -9.37
N ASP A 60 -7.00 -3.87 -9.46
CA ASP A 60 -8.27 -3.27 -9.85
C ASP A 60 -8.87 -2.55 -8.64
N ALA A 61 -8.91 -1.22 -8.71
CA ALA A 61 -9.43 -0.35 -7.68
C ALA A 61 -10.85 0.15 -7.97
N SER A 62 -11.55 -0.40 -8.97
CA SER A 62 -12.90 0.03 -9.37
C SER A 62 -13.94 -0.06 -8.25
N GLU A 63 -13.73 -0.96 -7.29
CA GLU A 63 -14.57 -1.08 -6.09
C GLU A 63 -14.43 0.12 -5.15
N SER A 64 -13.32 0.88 -5.21
CA SER A 64 -13.08 2.05 -4.36
C SER A 64 -14.21 3.07 -4.44
N LYS A 65 -14.95 3.16 -5.56
CA LYS A 65 -16.06 4.11 -5.75
C LYS A 65 -17.15 4.04 -4.69
N THR A 66 -17.34 2.88 -4.05
CA THR A 66 -18.33 2.67 -2.98
C THR A 66 -17.72 2.74 -1.58
N TRP A 67 -16.39 2.77 -1.46
CA TRP A 67 -15.68 2.78 -0.19
C TRP A 67 -15.86 4.11 0.54
N ASN A 68 -15.66 4.05 1.87
CA ASN A 68 -15.67 5.23 2.75
C ASN A 68 -16.96 6.06 2.64
N ASN A 69 -18.10 5.37 2.62
CA ASN A 69 -19.43 5.95 2.39
C ASN A 69 -19.55 6.65 1.02
N GLY A 70 -18.99 6.04 -0.02
CA GLY A 70 -18.96 6.58 -1.38
C GLY A 70 -17.92 7.69 -1.60
N GLN A 71 -17.02 7.94 -0.65
CA GLN A 71 -15.94 8.93 -0.80
C GLN A 71 -14.73 8.41 -1.59
N GLY A 72 -14.72 7.13 -1.98
CA GLY A 72 -13.58 6.59 -2.70
C GLY A 72 -12.53 5.98 -1.79
N PHE A 73 -11.35 5.77 -2.34
CA PHE A 73 -10.14 5.43 -1.62
C PHE A 73 -9.68 6.62 -0.76
N MET A 74 -9.36 6.37 0.51
CA MET A 74 -8.72 7.37 1.37
C MET A 74 -7.22 7.43 1.07
N PRO A 75 -6.67 8.62 0.73
CA PRO A 75 -5.25 8.78 0.47
C PRO A 75 -4.36 8.26 1.60
N ILE A 76 -3.17 7.78 1.26
CA ILE A 76 -2.14 7.31 2.18
C ILE A 76 -1.48 8.50 2.87
N GLY A 77 -1.35 8.41 4.19
CA GLY A 77 -0.84 9.49 5.04
C GLY A 77 -1.86 10.58 5.32
N GLU A 78 -1.47 11.50 6.20
CA GLU A 78 -2.25 12.67 6.62
C GLU A 78 -1.31 13.89 6.73
N ASP A 79 -1.87 15.09 6.80
CA ASP A 79 -1.08 16.33 6.86
C ASP A 79 -0.14 16.37 8.07
N THR A 80 -0.55 15.77 9.18
CA THR A 80 0.24 15.64 10.42
C THR A 80 1.06 14.35 10.51
N ARG A 81 0.77 13.38 9.64
CA ARG A 81 1.40 12.05 9.60
C ARG A 81 1.70 11.66 8.14
N PRO A 82 2.71 12.28 7.52
CA PRO A 82 3.01 12.05 6.11
C PRO A 82 3.56 10.64 5.89
N PHE A 83 3.43 10.15 4.65
CA PHE A 83 4.15 8.94 4.24
C PHE A 83 5.66 9.22 4.20
N THR A 84 6.44 8.33 4.81
CA THR A 84 7.91 8.46 4.98
C THR A 84 8.67 7.25 4.45
N GLY A 85 7.95 6.18 4.11
CA GLY A 85 8.51 4.95 3.60
C GLY A 85 8.80 4.98 2.09
N SER A 86 8.87 3.79 1.51
CA SER A 86 9.03 3.62 0.06
C SER A 86 7.95 2.72 -0.53
N LEU A 87 7.49 3.03 -1.74
CA LEU A 87 6.56 2.21 -2.51
C LEU A 87 7.15 2.00 -3.91
N ASP A 88 7.57 0.77 -4.21
CA ASP A 88 7.96 0.36 -5.56
C ASP A 88 6.77 -0.35 -6.23
N GLY A 89 6.24 0.28 -7.28
CA GLY A 89 5.16 -0.30 -8.07
C GLY A 89 5.59 -1.51 -8.91
N MET A 90 6.89 -1.77 -9.04
CA MET A 90 7.45 -2.89 -9.83
C MET A 90 6.94 -2.99 -11.28
N GLY A 91 6.36 -1.92 -11.83
CA GLY A 91 5.76 -1.89 -13.17
C GLY A 91 4.29 -2.35 -13.22
N HIS A 92 3.70 -2.67 -12.07
CA HIS A 92 2.28 -2.99 -11.95
C HIS A 92 1.40 -1.74 -11.97
N ARG A 93 0.13 -1.96 -12.31
CA ARG A 93 -0.89 -0.92 -12.47
C ARG A 93 -1.87 -0.93 -11.31
N ILE A 94 -2.30 0.27 -10.92
CA ILE A 94 -3.53 0.49 -10.14
C ILE A 94 -4.51 1.18 -11.08
N SER A 95 -5.62 0.52 -11.39
CA SER A 95 -6.62 0.99 -12.36
C SER A 95 -7.99 1.18 -11.73
N GLY A 96 -8.78 2.13 -12.24
CA GLY A 96 -10.15 2.33 -11.76
C GLY A 96 -10.23 2.97 -10.38
N LEU A 97 -9.15 3.60 -9.92
CA LEU A 97 -9.07 4.21 -8.60
C LEU A 97 -9.96 5.45 -8.53
N THR A 98 -10.93 5.44 -7.62
CA THR A 98 -11.77 6.60 -7.32
C THR A 98 -11.28 7.26 -6.04
N ILE A 99 -10.85 8.52 -6.11
CA ILE A 99 -10.53 9.35 -4.93
C ILE A 99 -11.45 10.57 -4.99
N ARG A 100 -12.38 10.72 -4.05
CA ARG A 100 -13.19 11.94 -3.95
C ARG A 100 -12.59 12.84 -2.90
N ALA A 101 -11.98 13.94 -3.35
CA ALA A 101 -11.50 14.99 -2.48
C ALA A 101 -12.68 15.72 -1.85
N ALA A 102 -13.08 15.35 -0.62
CA ALA A 102 -13.90 16.21 0.19
C ALA A 102 -13.08 17.48 0.50
N ASN A 103 -13.46 18.60 -0.11
CA ASN A 103 -12.95 19.94 0.21
C ASN A 103 -11.52 20.24 -0.27
N GLY A 104 -11.18 19.85 -1.51
CA GLY A 104 -10.01 20.40 -2.23
C GLY A 104 -8.65 19.78 -1.90
N SER A 105 -8.62 18.61 -1.26
CA SER A 105 -7.38 17.96 -0.81
C SER A 105 -7.10 16.65 -1.55
N SER A 106 -5.97 16.63 -2.28
CA SER A 106 -5.28 15.52 -2.95
C SER A 106 -6.13 14.60 -3.85
N THR A 107 -5.97 14.75 -5.17
CA THR A 107 -6.39 13.76 -6.20
C THR A 107 -5.39 12.62 -6.37
N SER A 108 -4.41 12.53 -5.47
CA SER A 108 -3.34 11.53 -5.51
C SER A 108 -3.59 10.46 -4.45
N ILE A 109 -3.08 9.25 -4.72
CA ILE A 109 -3.08 8.14 -3.76
C ILE A 109 -2.35 8.48 -2.46
N PHE A 110 -1.48 9.50 -2.46
CA PHE A 110 -0.84 10.04 -1.26
C PHE A 110 -1.43 11.40 -0.88
N ARG A 111 -1.73 11.56 0.41
CA ARG A 111 -2.14 12.86 0.97
C ARG A 111 -0.97 13.83 1.00
N VAL A 112 0.11 13.43 1.66
CA VAL A 112 1.38 14.15 1.79
C VAL A 112 2.54 13.15 1.78
N LEU A 113 3.55 13.46 0.97
CA LEU A 113 4.85 12.77 0.97
C LEU A 113 5.88 13.61 1.75
N SER A 114 6.62 12.97 2.65
CA SER A 114 7.71 13.64 3.38
C SER A 114 8.97 13.79 2.52
N LYS A 115 9.90 14.65 2.97
CA LYS A 115 11.23 14.80 2.38
C LYS A 115 12.04 13.51 2.64
N GLY A 116 12.04 12.60 1.68
CA GLY A 116 12.71 11.29 1.78
C GLY A 116 11.81 10.11 1.41
N ALA A 117 10.50 10.33 1.25
CA ALA A 117 9.62 9.30 0.71
C ALA A 117 9.98 8.98 -0.74
N GLU A 118 9.99 7.69 -1.08
CA GLU A 118 10.28 7.22 -2.44
C GLU A 118 9.07 6.51 -3.04
N VAL A 119 8.58 7.00 -4.17
CA VAL A 119 7.55 6.32 -4.97
C VAL A 119 8.11 6.13 -6.37
N LYS A 120 8.20 4.89 -6.84
CA LYS A 120 8.77 4.59 -8.16
C LYS A 120 7.97 3.51 -8.87
N LYS A 121 8.00 3.54 -10.20
CA LYS A 121 7.39 2.52 -11.09
C LYS A 121 5.91 2.22 -10.78
N LEU A 122 5.19 3.20 -10.24
CA LEU A 122 3.76 3.12 -9.99
C LEU A 122 3.00 3.72 -11.17
N ILE A 123 2.06 2.96 -11.73
CA ILE A 123 1.18 3.42 -12.80
C ILE A 123 -0.24 3.51 -12.21
N VAL A 124 -0.82 4.71 -12.22
CA VAL A 124 -2.19 4.95 -11.73
C VAL A 124 -3.06 5.43 -12.90
N ASN A 125 -4.10 4.67 -13.22
CA ASN A 125 -5.11 5.07 -14.18
C ASN A 125 -6.38 5.44 -13.41
N ASP A 126 -6.75 6.71 -13.46
CA ASP A 126 -7.97 7.23 -12.85
C ASP A 126 -9.21 6.64 -13.56
N ALA A 127 -10.31 6.51 -12.82
CA ALA A 127 -11.62 6.12 -13.34
C ALA A 127 -12.43 7.29 -13.90
N SER A 128 -11.91 8.53 -13.86
CA SER A 128 -12.70 9.75 -14.10
C SER A 128 -13.13 10.03 -15.55
N ASP A 129 -12.94 9.11 -16.50
CA ASP A 129 -13.25 9.30 -17.94
C ASP A 129 -14.43 8.44 -18.47
N GLU A 130 -15.44 8.15 -17.64
CA GLU A 130 -16.76 7.67 -18.14
C GLU A 130 -17.95 8.38 -17.47
#